data_AF-A0A7D5MW06-F1
#
_entry.id   AF-A0A7D5MW06-F1
#
_cell.length_a   1.000
_cell.length_b   1.000
_cell.length_c   1.000
_cell.angle_alpha   90.00
_cell.angle_beta   90.00
_cell.angle_gamma   90.00
#
_symmetry.space_group_name_H-M   'P 1'
#
loop_
_entity.id
_entity.type
_entity.pdbx_description
1 polymer ?
#
loop_
_entity_poly.entity_id
_entity_poly.type
_entity_poly.pdbx_seq_one_letter_code
_entity_poly.pdbx_strand_id
1 'polypeptide(L)' 'MREQVLSAVFDRLNALTGATVKRNEALPHAVPAGGLVILRDDDPGEPDVTLNPRMEFYSHQVSDQ' A
#
# COMPACT_ATOMS: atom_id res chain seq x y z
N MET A 1 -14.38 -13.91 -1.16
CA MET A 1 -14.65 -12.79 -0.23
C MET A 1 -13.47 -11.82 -0.14
N ARG A 2 -12.25 -12.26 0.23
CA ARG A 2 -11.04 -11.40 0.27
C ARG A 2 -10.83 -10.58 -1.02
N GLU A 3 -10.81 -11.25 -2.17
CA GLU A 3 -10.56 -10.56 -3.45
C GLU A 3 -11.66 -9.57 -3.84
N GLN A 4 -12.90 -9.83 -3.44
CA GLN A 4 -14.01 -8.89 -3.67
C GLN A 4 -13.83 -7.61 -2.85
N VAL A 5 -13.33 -7.74 -1.61
CA VAL A 5 -13.02 -6.58 -0.76
C VAL A 5 -11.84 -5.80 -1.34
N LEU A 6 -10.77 -6.47 -1.76
CA LEU A 6 -9.62 -5.81 -2.38
C LEU A 6 -9.97 -5.09 -3.68
N SER A 7 -10.79 -5.70 -4.53
CA SER A 7 -11.31 -5.05 -5.74
C SER A 7 -12.12 -3.79 -5.39
N ALA A 8 -13.07 -3.89 -4.44
CA ALA A 8 -13.90 -2.76 -4.06
C ALA A 8 -13.09 -1.60 -3.44
N VAL A 9 -12.05 -1.92 -2.67
CA VAL A 9 -11.11 -0.91 -2.14
C VAL A 9 -10.32 -0.28 -3.28
N PHE A 10 -9.78 -1.08 -4.21
CA PHE A 10 -9.03 -0.58 -5.35
C PHE A 10 -9.89 0.35 -6.22
N ASP A 11 -11.14 -0.02 -6.52
CA ASP A 11 -12.08 0.80 -7.27
C ASP A 11 -12.35 2.14 -6.58
N ARG A 12 -12.54 2.12 -5.25
CA ARG A 12 -12.76 3.34 -4.47
C ARG A 12 -11.54 4.24 -4.42
N LEU A 13 -10.33 3.67 -4.38
CA LEU A 13 -9.10 4.43 -4.47
C LEU A 13 -8.92 5.05 -5.86
N ASN A 14 -9.22 4.32 -6.94
CA ASN A 14 -9.12 4.85 -8.31
C ASN A 14 -10.08 6.03 -8.59
N ALA A 15 -11.12 6.20 -7.77
CA ALA A 15 -11.99 7.37 -7.83
C ALA A 15 -11.34 8.65 -7.28
N LEU A 16 -10.20 8.56 -6.60
CA LEU A 16 -9.46 9.72 -6.10
C LEU A 16 -8.88 10.51 -7.28
N THR A 17 -9.22 11.79 -7.36
CA THR A 17 -8.63 12.70 -8.35
C THR A 17 -7.28 13.22 -7.85
N GLY A 18 -6.28 13.22 -8.74
CA GLY A 18 -4.99 13.83 -8.48
C GLY A 18 -3.89 12.82 -8.19
N ALA A 19 -4.17 11.72 -7.51
CA ALA A 19 -3.19 10.68 -7.23
C ALA A 19 -3.23 9.55 -8.27
N THR A 20 -2.06 8.99 -8.58
CA THR A 20 -1.97 7.74 -9.33
C THR A 20 -2.24 6.57 -8.38
N VAL A 21 -3.09 5.62 -8.78
CA VAL A 21 -3.42 4.44 -7.98
C VAL A 21 -2.89 3.18 -8.67
N LYS A 22 -2.19 2.33 -7.91
CA LYS A 22 -1.59 1.07 -8.39
C LYS A 22 -1.86 -0.05 -7.38
N ARG A 23 -1.74 -1.30 -7.83
CA ARG A 23 -1.82 -2.50 -6.98
C ARG A 23 -0.55 -3.32 -7.17
N ASN A 24 0.13 -3.66 -6.06
CA ASN A 24 1.36 -4.44 -6.02
C ASN A 24 2.52 -3.96 -6.90
N GLU A 25 2.53 -2.67 -7.27
CA GLU A 25 3.63 -2.07 -8.05
C GLU A 25 4.91 -2.01 -7.21
N ALA A 26 6.10 -2.15 -7.81
CA ALA A 26 7.34 -1.99 -7.07
C ALA A 26 7.44 -0.60 -6.40
N LEU A 27 8.21 -0.48 -5.32
CA LEU A 27 8.40 0.82 -4.67
C LEU A 27 9.00 1.79 -5.70
N PRO A 28 8.37 2.95 -5.94
CA PRO A 28 8.81 3.84 -7.01
C PRO A 28 10.10 4.56 -6.61
N HIS A 29 10.93 4.86 -7.60
CA HIS A 29 12.10 5.70 -7.42
C HIS A 29 11.73 7.19 -7.24
N ALA A 30 10.55 7.61 -7.69
CA ALA A 30 10.04 8.97 -7.53
C ALA A 30 8.51 8.98 -7.43
N VAL A 31 7.96 9.86 -6.59
CA VAL A 31 6.51 10.06 -6.44
C VAL A 31 6.06 11.14 -7.45
N PRO A 32 5.05 10.87 -8.30
CA PRO A 32 4.48 11.88 -9.20
C PRO A 32 3.97 13.11 -8.42
N ALA A 33 3.97 14.28 -9.05
CA ALA A 33 3.51 15.52 -8.42
C ALA A 33 2.07 15.44 -7.90
N GLY A 34 1.22 14.62 -8.52
CA GLY A 34 -0.15 14.36 -8.07
C GLY A 34 -0.29 13.40 -6.89
N GLY A 35 0.82 12.76 -6.47
CA GLY A 35 0.84 11.71 -5.45
C GLY A 35 0.67 10.31 -6.03
N LEU A 36 0.99 9.30 -5.21
CA LEU A 36 0.89 7.88 -5.54
C LEU A 36 0.30 7.11 -4.37
N VAL A 37 -0.65 6.23 -4.68
CA VAL A 37 -1.22 5.24 -3.75
C VAL A 37 -0.95 3.85 -4.32
N ILE A 38 -0.35 2.96 -3.52
CA ILE A 38 -0.15 1.55 -3.88
C ILE A 38 -0.92 0.68 -2.89
N LEU A 39 -1.92 -0.05 -3.38
CA LEU A 39 -2.59 -1.11 -2.62
C LEU A 39 -1.70 -2.36 -2.62
N ARG A 40 -1.32 -2.84 -1.44
CA ARG A 40 -0.60 -4.11 -1.23
C ARG A 40 -1.60 -5.18 -0.84
N ASP A 41 -1.60 -6.30 -1.56
CA ASP A 41 -2.36 -7.49 -1.17
C ASP A 41 -1.49 -8.61 -0.60
N ASP A 42 -0.19 -8.39 -0.50
CA ASP A 42 0.73 -9.29 0.20
C ASP A 42 0.45 -9.30 1.72
N ASP A 43 0.89 -10.38 2.37
CA ASP A 43 0.89 -10.44 3.82
C ASP A 43 1.86 -9.38 4.36
N PRO A 44 1.40 -8.48 5.24
CA PRO A 44 2.20 -7.34 5.67
C PRO A 44 3.32 -7.73 6.66
N GLY A 45 3.40 -9.00 7.06
CA GLY A 45 4.35 -9.49 8.05
C GLY A 45 4.00 -9.06 9.48
N GLU A 46 4.89 -9.37 10.42
CA GLU A 46 4.72 -8.94 11.82
C GLU A 46 4.90 -7.42 11.93
N PRO A 47 3.97 -6.69 12.56
CA PRO A 47 4.08 -5.25 12.74
C PRO A 47 5.21 -4.91 13.72
N ASP A 48 6.01 -3.90 13.38
CA ASP A 48 6.81 -3.21 14.38
C ASP A 48 5.90 -2.21 15.13
N VAL A 49 5.88 -2.30 16.46
CA VAL A 49 4.98 -1.50 17.31
C VAL A 49 5.79 -0.42 18.02
N THR A 50 5.57 0.84 17.67
CA THR A 50 6.11 1.96 18.46
C THR A 50 5.32 2.11 19.76
N LEU A 51 5.99 2.18 20.90
CA LEU A 51 5.31 2.23 22.20
C LEU A 51 4.71 3.61 22.57
N ASN A 52 5.00 4.70 21.85
CA ASN A 52 4.23 5.95 21.96
C ASN A 52 4.50 6.96 20.82
N PRO A 53 3.46 7.50 20.14
CA PRO A 53 2.10 6.97 20.09
C PRO A 53 2.10 5.56 19.47
N ARG A 54 1.09 4.75 19.80
CA ARG A 54 0.96 3.38 19.31
C ARG A 54 0.68 3.43 17.79
N MET A 55 1.70 3.15 16.99
CA MET A 55 1.60 3.06 15.53
C MET A 55 2.09 1.67 15.11
N GLU A 56 1.34 1.03 14.22
CA GLU A 56 1.70 -0.24 13.63
C GLU A 56 2.40 0.04 12.29
N PHE A 57 3.67 -0.34 12.18
CA PHE A 57 4.43 -0.21 10.95
C PHE A 57 4.65 -1.59 10.35
N TYR A 58 4.26 -1.76 9.09
CA TYR A 58 4.50 -2.97 8.32
C TYR A 58 5.57 -2.67 7.27
N SER A 59 6.71 -3.36 7.37
CA SER A 59 7.84 -3.18 6.46
C SER A 59 7.95 -4.37 5.52
N HIS A 60 7.68 -4.15 4.23
CA HIS A 60 7.89 -5.17 3.21
C HIS A 60 9.37 -5.19 2.81
N GLN A 61 10.12 -6.18 3.33
CA GLN A 61 11.45 -6.48 2.83
C GLN A 61 11.32 -7.15 1.45
N VAL A 62 11.75 -6.48 0.39
CA VAL A 62 12.02 -7.13 -0.90
C VAL A 62 13.44 -7.67 -0.82
N SER A 63 13.57 -8.95 -0.53
CA SER A 63 14.84 -9.66 -0.72
C SER A 63 15.03 -9.86 -2.22
N ASP A 64 15.97 -9.12 -2.81
CA ASP A 64 16.49 -9.41 -4.15
C ASP A 64 17.19 -10.78 -4.07
N GLN A 65 16.68 -11.77 -4.80
CA GLN A 65 17.29 -13.10 -4.93
C GLN A 65 17.61 -13.37 -6.40
#